data_AF-A0A969KK19-F1
#
_entry.id   AF-A0A969KK19-F1
#
_cell.length_a   1.000
_cell.length_b   1.000
_cell.length_c   1.000
_cell.angle_alpha   90.00
_cell.angle_beta   90.00
_cell.angle_gamma   90.00
#
_symmetry.space_group_name_H-M   'P 1'
#
loop_
_entity.id
_entity.type
_entity.pdbx_description
1 polymer ?
#
loop_
_entity_poly.entity_id
_entity_poly.type
_entity_poly.pdbx_seq_one_letter_code
_entity_poly.pdbx_strand_id
1 'polypeptide(L)'
;MLSALYRYGKIAYIGGAFGSGLHNILEPIVFGLPVIFGSKYQKFEEAVTLVEQKGAFSINNYEDFCKKMEHLKEEKNYIAASKTVTNYVLSSKGATPKILSSQYVPLL
;
A
#
# COMPACT_ATOMS: atom_id res chain seq x y z
N MET A 1 1.18 8.80 -17.81
CA MET A 1 0.74 8.75 -16.40
C MET A 1 1.58 7.72 -15.68
N LEU A 2 2.02 8.00 -14.44
CA LEU A 2 2.89 7.11 -13.66
C LEU A 2 2.27 5.72 -13.42
N SER A 3 0.95 5.65 -13.26
CA SER A 3 0.19 4.41 -13.09
C SER A 3 0.45 3.35 -14.16
N ALA A 4 0.73 3.75 -15.40
CA ALA A 4 1.03 2.82 -16.49
C ALA A 4 2.40 2.15 -16.35
N LEU A 5 3.32 2.71 -15.56
CA LEU A 5 4.64 2.14 -15.32
C LEU A 5 4.62 1.07 -14.23
N TYR A 6 3.71 1.16 -13.25
CA TYR A 6 3.67 0.21 -12.12
C TYR A 6 3.48 -1.24 -12.55
N ARG A 7 2.76 -1.51 -13.65
CA ARG A 7 2.60 -2.88 -14.18
C ARG A 7 3.91 -3.57 -14.57
N TYR A 8 4.99 -2.82 -14.76
CA TYR A 8 6.31 -3.35 -15.14
C TYR A 8 7.26 -3.46 -13.94
N GLY A 9 6.86 -2.92 -12.78
CA GLY A 9 7.66 -2.97 -11.55
C GLY A 9 7.38 -4.22 -10.72
N LYS A 10 8.30 -4.51 -9.80
CA LYS A 10 8.09 -5.51 -8.73
C LYS A 10 7.79 -4.84 -7.39
N ILE A 11 8.48 -3.75 -7.08
CA ILE A 11 8.37 -3.01 -5.82
C ILE A 11 8.24 -1.53 -6.18
N ALA A 12 7.42 -0.78 -5.45
CA ALA A 12 7.29 0.66 -5.64
C ALA A 12 7.80 1.43 -4.42
N TYR A 13 8.67 2.42 -4.65
CA TYR A 13 8.98 3.42 -3.63
C TYR A 13 8.08 4.64 -3.82
N ILE A 14 7.41 5.07 -2.75
CA ILE A 14 6.44 6.17 -2.78
C ILE A 14 6.97 7.35 -1.96
N GLY A 15 7.08 8.50 -2.63
CA GLY A 15 7.64 9.72 -2.08
C GLY A 15 6.71 10.46 -1.11
N GLY A 16 7.21 11.60 -0.61
CA GLY A 16 6.47 12.55 0.22
C GLY A 16 6.41 12.21 1.72
N ALA A 17 6.50 10.92 2.08
CA ALA A 17 6.39 10.44 3.46
C ALA A 17 7.59 10.75 4.39
N PHE A 18 8.59 11.52 3.95
CA PHE A 18 9.57 12.14 4.86
C PHE A 18 9.26 13.62 5.15
N GLY A 19 8.45 14.26 4.30
CA GLY A 19 8.14 15.68 4.35
C GLY A 19 6.64 15.93 4.47
N SER A 20 6.05 16.39 3.38
CA SER A 20 4.71 16.99 3.31
C SER A 20 3.54 16.02 3.39
N GLY A 21 3.79 14.70 3.27
CA GLY A 21 2.74 13.68 3.33
C GLY A 21 2.95 12.58 2.29
N LEU A 22 2.46 11.37 2.58
CA LEU A 22 2.58 10.22 1.69
C LEU A 22 1.78 10.43 0.39
N HIS A 23 2.41 10.16 -0.75
CA HIS A 23 1.72 10.14 -2.04
C HIS A 23 0.88 8.87 -2.21
N ASN A 24 0.05 8.83 -3.25
CA ASN A 24 -0.92 7.76 -3.47
C ASN A 24 -0.29 6.36 -3.58
N ILE A 25 -0.48 5.53 -2.56
CA ILE A 25 -0.03 4.13 -2.54
C ILE A 25 -1.04 3.18 -3.19
N LEU A 26 -2.27 3.61 -3.48
CA LEU A 26 -3.30 2.76 -4.08
C LEU A 26 -2.95 2.40 -5.54
N GLU A 27 -2.33 3.31 -6.28
CA GLU A 27 -1.92 3.06 -7.67
C GLU A 27 -0.98 1.86 -7.86
N PRO A 28 0.14 1.72 -7.13
CA PRO A 28 1.02 0.56 -7.26
C PRO A 28 0.41 -0.73 -6.70
N ILE A 29 -0.33 -0.69 -5.58
CA ILE A 29 -0.85 -1.90 -4.94
C ILE A 29 -1.96 -2.57 -5.77
N VAL A 30 -2.67 -1.83 -6.63
CA VAL A 30 -3.62 -2.40 -7.60
C VAL A 30 -2.94 -3.36 -8.57
N PHE A 31 -1.64 -3.15 -8.84
CA PHE A 31 -0.81 -4.06 -9.64
C PHE A 31 -0.11 -5.14 -8.80
N GLY A 32 -0.39 -5.21 -7.49
CA GLY A 32 0.20 -6.19 -6.59
C GLY A 32 1.60 -5.84 -6.08
N LEU A 33 2.09 -4.62 -6.31
CA LEU A 33 3.44 -4.23 -5.90
C LEU A 33 3.48 -3.92 -4.39
N PRO A 34 4.34 -4.58 -3.61
CA PRO A 34 4.71 -4.11 -2.28
C PRO A 34 5.26 -2.68 -2.35
N VAL A 35 4.94 -1.86 -1.35
CA VAL A 35 5.31 -0.44 -1.33
C VAL A 35 6.29 -0.14 -0.20
N ILE A 36 7.27 0.73 -0.47
CA ILE A 36 8.21 1.28 0.51
C ILE A 36 8.01 2.79 0.57
N PHE A 37 8.01 3.38 1.77
CA PHE A 37 7.87 4.83 1.95
C PHE A 37 8.50 5.32 3.27
N GLY A 38 8.63 6.64 3.42
CA GLY A 38 9.19 7.26 4.63
C GLY A 38 8.33 7.12 5.91
N SER A 39 8.84 7.64 7.02
CA SER A 39 8.26 7.44 8.35
C SER A 39 6.96 8.19 8.67
N LYS A 40 6.57 9.17 7.84
CA LYS A 40 5.35 9.99 8.04
C LYS A 40 4.19 9.49 7.17
N TYR A 41 3.51 8.46 7.65
CA TYR A 41 2.38 7.82 6.96
C TYR A 41 1.14 7.62 7.85
N GLN A 42 1.21 7.97 9.14
CA GLN A 42 0.20 7.62 10.15
C GLN A 42 -1.17 8.28 9.91
N LYS A 43 -1.24 9.28 9.04
CA LYS A 43 -2.50 9.92 8.61
C LYS A 43 -3.24 9.16 7.50
N PHE A 44 -2.62 8.11 6.94
CA PHE A 44 -3.13 7.34 5.81
C PHE A 44 -3.47 5.94 6.29
N GLU A 45 -4.78 5.66 6.45
CA GLU A 45 -5.29 4.40 7.02
C GLU A 45 -4.83 3.18 6.21
N GLU A 46 -4.79 3.32 4.88
CA GLU A 46 -4.29 2.28 3.97
C GLU A 46 -2.82 1.95 4.24
N ALA A 47 -2.00 2.96 4.56
CA ALA A 47 -0.59 2.78 4.83
C ALA A 47 -0.38 2.13 6.21
N VAL A 48 -1.15 2.55 7.21
CA VAL A 48 -1.13 1.95 8.56
C VAL A 48 -1.49 0.47 8.47
N THR A 49 -2.63 0.15 7.86
CA THR A 49 -3.11 -1.22 7.70
C THR A 49 -2.10 -2.09 6.95
N LEU A 50 -1.56 -1.60 5.83
CA LEU A 50 -0.62 -2.39 5.02
C LEU A 50 0.74 -2.58 5.71
N VAL A 51 1.18 -1.65 6.56
CA VAL A 51 2.39 -1.85 7.38
C VAL A 51 2.16 -2.95 8.42
N GLU A 52 1.02 -2.94 9.11
CA GLU A 52 0.65 -3.99 10.08
C GLU A 52 0.55 -5.37 9.44
N GLN A 53 0.01 -5.44 8.22
CA GLN A 53 -0.17 -6.68 7.45
C GLN A 53 1.08 -7.09 6.66
N LYS A 54 2.18 -6.33 6.74
CA LYS A 54 3.46 -6.58 6.03
C LYS A 54 3.34 -6.53 4.50
N GLY A 55 2.40 -5.75 3.96
CA GLY A 55 2.29 -5.42 2.54
C GLY A 55 3.00 -4.12 2.15
N ALA A 56 3.17 -3.21 3.12
CA ALA A 56 3.90 -1.96 2.99
C ALA A 56 5.02 -1.87 4.04
N PHE A 57 6.06 -1.09 3.73
CA PHE A 57 7.25 -0.98 4.57
C PHE A 57 7.66 0.47 4.77
N SER A 58 7.56 0.94 6.02
CA SER A 58 8.09 2.25 6.40
C SER A 58 9.59 2.18 6.69
N ILE A 59 10.31 3.23 6.29
CA ILE A 59 11.75 3.39 6.48
C ILE A 59 12.07 4.75 7.13
N ASN A 60 13.14 4.83 7.93
CA ASN A 60 13.59 6.08 8.54
C ASN A 60 14.82 6.66 7.85
N ASN A 61 15.60 5.82 7.17
CA ASN A 61 16.88 6.19 6.56
C ASN A 61 17.27 5.20 5.44
N TYR A 62 18.44 5.43 4.86
CA TYR A 62 18.99 4.61 3.78
C TYR A 62 19.28 3.16 4.22
N GLU A 63 19.76 2.95 5.44
CA GLU A 63 20.05 1.61 5.94
C GLU A 63 18.77 0.78 6.07
N ASP A 64 17.69 1.37 6.58
CA ASP A 64 16.36 0.76 6.63
C ASP A 64 15.89 0.40 5.21
N PHE A 65 16.06 1.30 4.25
CA PHE A 65 15.72 1.04 2.85
C PHE A 65 16.45 -0.19 2.30
N CYS A 66 17.77 -0.26 2.49
CA CYS A 66 18.57 -1.42 2.08
C CYS A 66 18.04 -2.71 2.72
N LYS A 67 17.78 -2.71 4.02
CA LYS A 67 17.22 -3.88 4.73
C LYS A 67 15.86 -4.31 4.17
N LYS A 68 14.96 -3.38 3.89
CA LYS A 68 13.64 -3.69 3.31
C LYS A 68 13.76 -4.18 1.87
N MET A 69 14.68 -3.62 1.09
CA MET A 69 14.93 -4.08 -0.26
C MET A 69 15.51 -5.49 -0.28
N GLU A 70 16.52 -5.78 0.56
CA GLU A 70 17.06 -7.14 0.70
C GLU A 70 15.98 -8.13 1.14
N HIS A 71 15.16 -7.76 2.13
CA HIS A 71 14.04 -8.59 2.56
C HIS A 71 13.08 -8.93 1.40
N LEU A 72 12.77 -7.96 0.54
CA LEU A 72 11.88 -8.14 -0.60
C LEU A 72 12.55 -8.75 -1.84
N LYS A 73 13.88 -8.91 -1.87
CA LYS A 73 14.57 -9.70 -2.89
C LYS A 73 14.33 -11.20 -2.69
N GLU A 74 14.09 -11.63 -1.46
CA GLU A 74 13.71 -13.01 -1.17
C GLU A 74 12.30 -13.28 -1.72
N GLU A 75 12.20 -14.24 -2.64
CA GLU A 75 10.96 -14.56 -3.36
C GLU A 75 9.78 -14.85 -2.40
N LYS A 76 10.04 -15.59 -1.32
CA LYS A 76 9.02 -15.92 -0.31
C LYS A 76 8.41 -14.65 0.33
N ASN A 77 9.26 -13.69 0.68
CA ASN A 77 8.82 -12.45 1.34
C ASN A 77 8.11 -11.54 0.34
N TYR A 78 8.62 -11.46 -0.89
CA TYR A 78 7.97 -10.75 -1.98
C TYR A 78 6.55 -11.28 -2.24
N ILE A 79 6.40 -12.60 -2.43
CA ILE A 79 5.11 -13.23 -2.69
C ILE A 79 4.14 -12.97 -1.54
N ALA A 80 4.60 -13.08 -0.29
CA ALA A 80 3.78 -12.79 0.88
C ALA A 80 3.28 -11.34 0.89
N ALA A 81 4.18 -10.37 0.69
CA ALA A 81 3.83 -8.95 0.66
C ALA A 81 2.91 -8.61 -0.53
N SER A 82 3.20 -9.14 -1.71
CA SER A 82 2.40 -9.01 -2.94
C SER A 82 0.98 -9.55 -2.72
N LYS A 83 0.86 -10.69 -2.06
CA LYS A 83 -0.44 -11.28 -1.70
C LYS A 83 -1.19 -10.41 -0.70
N THR A 84 -0.52 -9.86 0.31
CA THR A 84 -1.14 -8.92 1.27
C THR A 84 -1.74 -7.72 0.56
N VAL A 85 -0.95 -7.02 -0.27
CA VAL A 85 -1.45 -5.81 -0.95
C VAL A 85 -2.57 -6.12 -1.96
N THR A 86 -2.48 -7.26 -2.64
CA THR A 86 -3.55 -7.74 -3.54
C THR A 86 -4.82 -8.04 -2.75
N ASN A 87 -4.72 -8.74 -1.61
CA ASN A 87 -5.85 -9.05 -0.76
C ASN A 87 -6.51 -7.78 -0.20
N TYR A 88 -5.73 -6.79 0.22
CA TYR A 88 -6.24 -5.50 0.68
C TYR A 88 -7.08 -4.81 -0.39
N VAL A 89 -6.59 -4.78 -1.65
CA VAL A 89 -7.34 -4.22 -2.77
C VAL A 89 -8.61 -5.03 -3.02
N LEU A 90 -8.55 -6.36 -3.02
CA LEU A 90 -9.71 -7.23 -3.24
C LEU A 90 -10.76 -7.12 -2.13
N SER A 91 -10.36 -7.02 -0.86
CA SER A 91 -11.29 -6.83 0.27
C SER A 91 -11.92 -5.45 0.27
N SER A 92 -11.27 -4.47 -0.35
CA SER A 92 -11.78 -3.11 -0.53
C SER A 92 -12.72 -2.99 -1.75
N LYS A 93 -12.75 -3.98 -2.65
CA LYS A 93 -13.73 -4.01 -3.76
C LYS A 93 -15.14 -4.20 -3.19
N GLY A 94 -16.06 -3.34 -3.62
CA GLY A 94 -17.45 -3.37 -3.15
C GLY A 94 -17.73 -2.55 -1.89
N ALA A 95 -16.77 -1.73 -1.43
CA ALA A 95 -17.00 -0.77 -0.36
C ALA A 95 -18.08 0.26 -0.72
N THR A 96 -18.15 0.70 -2.00
CA THR A 96 -19.11 1.73 -2.43
C THR A 96 -20.58 1.28 -2.24
N PRO A 97 -21.03 0.10 -2.71
CA PRO A 97 -22.36 -0.40 -2.38
C PRO A 97 -22.62 -0.57 -0.87
N LYS A 98 -21.60 -0.96 -0.09
CA LYS A 98 -21.72 -1.24 1.36
C LYS A 98 -21.87 0.04 2.20
N ILE A 99 -21.24 1.13 1.78
CA ILE A 99 -21.42 2.45 2.38
C ILE A 99 -22.81 3.00 2.02
N LEU A 100 -23.22 2.87 0.76
CA LEU A 100 -24.56 3.30 0.33
C LEU A 100 -25.68 2.55 1.04
N SER A 101 -25.53 1.25 1.30
CA SER A 101 -26.53 0.47 2.04
C SER A 101 -26.57 0.77 3.55
N SER A 102 -25.46 1.21 4.15
CA SER A 102 -25.40 1.56 5.58
C SER A 102 -25.84 2.99 5.88
N GLN A 103 -25.95 3.85 4.87
CA GLN A 103 -26.52 5.20 4.98
C GLN A 103 -28.00 5.29 4.59
N TYR A 104 -28.60 4.19 4.12
CA TYR A 104 -30.04 4.14 3.84
C TYR A 104 -30.82 4.06 5.16
N VAL A 105 -31.24 5.21 5.68
CA VAL A 105 -32.37 5.30 6.60
C VAL A 105 -33.62 5.34 5.72
N PRO A 106 -34.51 4.33 5.76
CA PRO A 106 -35.77 4.42 5.05
C PRO A 106 -36.53 5.62 5.61
N LEU A 107 -36.76 6.63 4.78
CA LEU A 107 -37.76 7.67 5.08
C LEU A 107 -39.11 6.96 5.04
N LEU A 108 -39.61 6.59 6.23
CA LEU A 108 -41.02 6.29 6.46
C LEU A 108 -41.78 7.61 6.66
#